data_AF-A0A6G2UBS6-F1
#
_entry.id   AF-A0A6G2UBS6-F1
#
_cell.length_a   1.000
_cell.length_b   1.000
_cell.length_c   1.000
_cell.angle_alpha   90.00
_cell.angle_beta   90.00
_cell.angle_gamma   90.00
#
_symmetry.space_group_name_H-M   'P 1'
#
loop_
_entity.id
_entity.type
_entity.pdbx_description
1 polymer ?
#
loop_
_entity_poly.entity_id
_entity_poly.type
_entity_poly.pdbx_seq_one_letter_code
_entity_poly.pdbx_strand_id
1 'polypeptide(L)' 'MQPLKRDFIYDHRAQQAALPVQIHHEDGGTSESLLVLTPGQVELYHIQLEQLIKSREQAKERQR' A
#
# COMPACT_ATOMS: atom_id res chain seq x y z
N MET A 1 -16.66 12.78 1.13
CA MET A 1 -15.58 12.00 1.78
C MET A 1 -14.30 12.79 1.64
N GLN A 2 -13.66 13.19 2.73
CA GLN A 2 -12.36 13.87 2.65
C GLN A 2 -11.31 12.84 2.21
N PRO A 3 -10.33 13.21 1.35
CA PRO A 3 -9.23 12.31 1.05
C PRO A 3 -8.49 12.08 2.35
N LEU A 4 -8.44 10.82 2.79
CA LEU A 4 -7.67 10.46 3.97
C LEU A 4 -6.22 10.74 3.63
N LYS A 5 -5.70 11.83 4.18
CA LYS A 5 -4.33 12.31 4.01
C LYS A 5 -3.40 11.34 4.75
N ARG A 6 -3.20 10.15 4.17
CA ARG A 6 -2.26 9.12 4.60
C ARG A 6 -0.91 9.44 3.96
N ASP A 7 -0.32 10.54 4.41
CA ASP A 7 0.99 10.93 3.91
C ASP A 7 1.97 9.84 4.34
N PHE A 8 2.60 9.17 3.37
CA PHE A 8 3.68 8.23 3.61
C PHE A 8 4.78 8.97 4.37
N ILE A 9 5.24 8.41 5.49
CA ILE A 9 6.30 9.02 6.30
C ILE A 9 7.60 8.30 5.99
N TYR A 10 8.64 9.04 5.59
CA TYR A 10 9.99 8.49 5.52
C TYR A 10 10.78 8.93 6.75
N ASP A 11 11.17 7.95 7.58
CA ASP A 11 12.09 8.17 8.68
C ASP A 11 13.53 7.98 8.20
N HIS A 12 14.23 9.10 8.01
CA HIS A 12 15.62 9.10 7.58
C HIS A 12 16.58 8.49 8.62
N ARG A 13 16.27 8.57 9.93
CA ARG A 13 17.14 8.02 10.98
C ARG A 13 17.07 6.50 11.01
N ALA A 14 15.88 5.95 10.83
CA ALA A 14 15.65 4.50 10.77
C ALA A 14 15.86 3.91 9.37
N GLN A 15 15.96 4.75 8.33
CA GLN A 15 15.94 4.35 6.92
C GLN A 15 14.71 3.51 6.59
N GLN A 16 13.54 3.96 7.05
CA GLN A 16 12.28 3.22 6.92
C GLN A 16 11.16 4.10 6.39
N ALA A 17 10.27 3.49 5.60
CA ALA A 17 9.00 4.09 5.25
C ALA A 17 7.90 3.58 6.20
N ALA A 18 6.99 4.45 6.58
CA ALA A 18 5.85 4.13 7.42
C ALA A 18 4.57 4.53 6.69
N LEU A 19 3.69 3.55 6.48
CA LEU A 19 2.42 3.70 5.78
C LEU A 19 1.27 3.38 6.75
N PRO A 20 0.38 4.34 7.05
CA PRO A 20 -0.85 4.04 7.77
C PRO A 20 -1.73 3.10 6.94
N VAL A 21 -2.11 1.97 7.52
CA VAL A 21 -2.94 0.94 6.88
C VAL A 21 -4.16 0.60 7.73
N GLN A 22 -5.18 0.06 7.08
CA GLN A 22 -6.30 -0.58 7.75
C GLN A 22 -6.14 -2.09 7.57
N ILE A 23 -6.11 -2.82 8.69
CA ILE A 23 -6.10 -4.28 8.71
C ILE A 23 -7.55 -4.75 8.74
N HIS A 24 -7.89 -5.66 7.84
CA HIS A 24 -9.16 -6.37 7.85
C HIS A 24 -8.94 -7.74 8.50
N HIS A 25 -9.69 -7.99 9.57
CA HIS A 25 -9.60 -9.24 10.33
C HIS A 25 -10.63 -10.25 9.80
N GLU A 26 -10.40 -11.54 10.09
CA GLU A 26 -11.28 -12.62 9.64
C GLU A 26 -12.70 -12.53 10.23
N ASP A 27 -12.85 -11.88 11.39
CA ASP A 27 -14.14 -11.61 12.03
C ASP A 27 -14.95 -10.49 11.36
N GLY A 28 -14.43 -9.91 10.26
CA GLY A 28 -15.03 -8.78 9.55
C GLY A 28 -14.77 -7.42 10.20
N GLY A 29 -14.08 -7.40 11.34
CA GLY A 29 -13.61 -6.19 11.99
C GLY A 29 -12.47 -5.51 11.22
N THR A 30 -12.22 -4.26 11.56
CA THR A 30 -11.05 -3.53 11.05
C THR A 30 -10.31 -2.80 12.15
N SER A 31 -9.00 -2.67 11.99
CA SER A 31 -8.16 -1.88 12.88
C SER A 31 -7.18 -1.02 12.10
N GLU A 32 -6.88 0.17 12.59
CA GLU A 32 -5.79 0.99 12.06
C GLU A 32 -4.44 0.43 12.53
N SER A 33 -3.42 0.53 11.69
CA SER A 33 -2.06 0.12 12.00
C SER A 33 -1.05 0.88 11.15
N LEU A 34 0.24 0.65 11.40
CA LEU A 34 1.34 1.24 10.65
C LEU A 34 2.20 0.13 10.03
N LEU A 35 2.27 0.11 8.71
CA LEU A 35 3.18 -0.76 7.98
C LEU A 35 4.54 -0.08 7.86
N VAL A 36 5.55 -0.62 8.54
CA VAL A 36 6.93 -0.15 8.47
C VAL A 36 7.71 -0.99 7.47
N LEU A 37 8.38 -0.34 6.54
CA LEU A 37 9.09 -0.95 5.42
C LEU A 37 10.54 -0.50 5.40
N THR A 38 11.44 -1.45 5.20
CA THR A 38 12.84 -1.17 4.82
C THR A 38 12.92 -0.67 3.38
N PRO A 39 14.05 -0.06 2.95
CA PRO A 39 14.18 0.48 1.59
C PRO A 39 14.00 -0.60 0.52
N GLY A 40 14.60 -1.78 0.71
CA GLY A 40 14.46 -2.89 -0.22
C GLY A 40 13.02 -3.42 -0.34
N GLN A 41 12.23 -3.37 0.75
CA GLN A 41 10.81 -3.71 0.70
C GLN A 41 9.98 -2.65 -0.04
N VAL A 42 10.34 -1.38 0.08
CA VAL A 42 9.69 -0.30 -0.70
C VAL A 42 9.91 -0.51 -2.19
N GLU A 43 11.15 -0.78 -2.61
CA GLU A 43 11.48 -1.04 -4.02
C GLU A 43 10.78 -2.29 -4.56
N LEU A 44 10.77 -3.38 -3.78
CA LEU A 44 10.07 -4.61 -4.15
C LEU A 44 8.57 -4.38 -4.34
N TYR A 45 7.92 -3.71 -3.39
CA TYR A 45 6.48 -3.46 -3.47
C TYR A 45 6.12 -2.47 -4.57
N HIS A 46 6.98 -1.50 -4.88
CA HIS A 46 6.76 -0.61 -6.03
C HIS A 46 6.59 -1.42 -7.32
N ILE A 47 7.51 -2.35 -7.60
CA ILE A 47 7.47 -3.19 -8.81
C ILE A 47 6.23 -4.09 -8.82
N GLN A 48 5.94 -4.76 -7.70
CA GLN A 48 4.81 -5.69 -7.61
C GLN A 48 3.46 -4.97 -7.75
N LEU A 49 3.29 -3.83 -7.09
CA LEU A 49 2.05 -3.05 -7.15
C LEU A 49 1.84 -2.44 -8.54
N GLU A 50 2.91 -2.01 -9.23
CA GLU A 50 2.82 -1.54 -10.61
C GLU A 50 2.30 -2.65 -11.55
N GLN A 51 2.81 -3.87 -11.42
CA GLN A 51 2.36 -5.02 -12.20
C GLN A 51 0.88 -5.36 -11.92
N LEU A 52 0.45 -5.28 -10.67
CA LEU A 52 -0.95 -5.50 -10.30
C LEU A 52 -1.89 -4.46 -10.90
N ILE A 53 -1.49 -3.18 -10.89
CA ILE A 53 -2.26 -2.09 -11.51
C ILE A 53 -2.41 -2.34 -13.02
N LYS A 54 -1.31 -2.64 -13.72
CA LYS A 54 -1.31 -2.98 -15.15
C LYS A 54 -2.22 -4.18 -15.45
N SER A 55 -2.16 -5.22 -14.62
CA SER A 55 -3.01 -6.41 -14.77
C SER A 55 -4.50 -6.06 -14.65
N ARG A 56 -4.86 -5.18 -13.70
CA ARG A 56 -6.23 -4.69 -13.54
C ARG A 56 -6.72 -3.86 -14.73
N GLU A 57 -5.86 -3.04 -15.31
CA GLU A 57 -6.20 -2.23 -16.49
C GLU A 57 -6.48 -3.13 -17.71
N GLN A 58 -5.63 -4.10 -17.97
CA GLN A 58 -5.83 -5.09 -19.03
C GLN A 58 -7.12 -5.89 -18.84
N ALA A 59 -7.45 -6.28 -17.60
CA ALA A 59 -8.69 -6.99 -17.32
C ALA A 59 -9.94 -6.14 -17.63
N LYS A 60 -9.88 -4.82 -17.37
CA LYS A 60 -10.97 -3.90 -17.71
C LYS A 60 -11.13 -3.69 -19.22
N GLU A 61 -10.02 -3.63 -19.96
CA GLU A 61 -10.06 -3.48 -21.42
C GLU A 61 -10.68 -4.70 -22.09
N ARG A 62 -10.41 -5.91 -21.59
CA ARG A 62 -11.03 -7.16 -22.11
C ARG A 62 -12.53 -7.28 -21.84
N GLN A 63 -13.06 -6.52 -20.89
CA GLN A 63 -14.49 -6.50 -20.54
C GLN A 63 -15.28 -5.41 -21.27
N ARG A 64 -14.61 -4.61 -22.10
CA ARG A 64 -15.21 -3.57 -22.94
C ARG A 64 -15.36 -4.06 -24.37
#